data_AF-A0A1Z4RVR2-F1
#
_entry.id   AF-A0A1Z4RVR2-F1
#
_cell.length_a   1.000
_cell.length_b   1.000
_cell.length_c   1.000
_cell.angle_alpha   90.00
_cell.angle_beta   90.00
_cell.angle_gamma   90.00
#
_symmetry.space_group_name_H-M   'P 1'
#
loop_
_entity.id
_entity.type
_entity.pdbx_description
1 polymer ?
#
loop_
_entity_poly.entity_id
_entity_poly.type
_entity_poly.pdbx_seq_one_letter_code
_entity_poly.pdbx_strand_id
1 'polypeptide(L)'
;MKGISIIIILGLIYLLWLQAKQKKPKYKNKLGDSLEKQLLRMLHGDQKAAFRLLRSVKKNYPGKTYRWYYEKVIYDIEKDRRY
;
A
#
# COMPACT_ATOMS: atom_id res chain seq x y z
N MET A 1 -22.80 1.53 -40.93
CA MET A 1 -21.50 1.34 -40.24
C MET A 1 -21.11 2.53 -39.34
N LYS A 2 -22.06 3.24 -38.69
CA LYS A 2 -21.75 4.35 -37.76
C LYS A 2 -22.11 4.06 -36.30
N GLY A 3 -23.02 3.12 -36.05
CA GLY A 3 -23.47 2.76 -34.69
C GLY A 3 -22.45 1.94 -33.89
N ILE A 4 -21.62 1.13 -34.55
CA ILE A 4 -20.65 0.25 -33.89
C ILE A 4 -19.48 1.06 -33.30
N SER A 5 -19.05 2.12 -33.99
CA SER A 5 -17.95 2.99 -33.52
C SER A 5 -18.28 3.74 -32.24
N ILE A 6 -19.55 4.13 -32.03
CA ILE A 6 -19.99 4.81 -30.80
C ILE A 6 -19.90 3.87 -29.60
N ILE A 7 -20.24 2.59 -29.78
CA ILE A 7 -20.18 1.56 -28.73
C ILE A 7 -18.72 1.29 -28.34
N ILE A 8 -17.80 1.28 -29.31
CA ILE A 8 -16.36 1.10 -29.06
C ILE A 8 -15.77 2.30 -28.32
N ILE A 9 -16.16 3.53 -28.68
CA ILE A 9 -15.70 4.76 -28.02
C ILE A 9 -16.25 4.85 -26.59
N LEU A 10 -17.53 4.53 -26.38
CA LEU A 10 -18.13 4.45 -25.04
C LEU A 10 -17.47 3.35 -24.19
N GLY A 11 -17.14 2.20 -24.80
CA GLY A 11 -16.40 1.12 -24.15
C GLY A 11 -14.97 1.52 -23.77
N LEU A 12 -14.25 2.24 -24.64
CA LEU A 12 -12.90 2.75 -24.35
C LEU A 12 -12.92 3.82 -23.25
N ILE A 13 -13.91 4.71 -23.24
CA ILE A 13 -14.11 5.70 -22.16
C ILE A 13 -14.43 4.98 -20.84
N TYR A 14 -15.26 3.94 -20.88
CA TYR A 14 -15.57 3.12 -19.70
C TYR A 14 -14.33 2.37 -19.17
N LEU A 15 -13.49 1.83 -20.06
CA LEU A 15 -12.23 1.17 -19.69
C LEU A 15 -11.20 2.14 -19.11
N LEU A 16 -11.14 3.38 -19.60
CA LEU A 16 -10.27 4.42 -19.03
C LEU A 16 -10.74 4.85 -17.63
N TRP A 17 -12.04 4.84 -17.36
CA TRP A 17 -12.57 5.10 -16.02
C TRP A 17 -12.27 3.96 -15.03
N LEU A 18 -12.11 2.72 -15.51
CA LEU A 18 -11.76 1.58 -14.66
C LEU A 18 -10.35 1.70 -14.07
N GLN A 19 -9.39 2.32 -14.79
CA GLN A 19 -8.04 2.54 -14.26
C GLN A 19 -7.99 3.61 -13.16
N ALA A 20 -8.82 4.66 -13.25
CA ALA A 20 -8.87 5.74 -12.26
C ALA A 20 -9.44 5.31 -10.89
N LYS A 21 -10.04 4.11 -10.83
CA LYS A 21 -10.65 3.54 -9.62
C LYS A 21 -9.76 2.60 -8.82
N GLN A 22 -8.45 2.59 -9.04
CA GLN A 22 -7.50 2.01 -8.08
C GLN A 22 -7.38 2.88 -6.80
N LYS A 23 -8.51 3.13 -6.12
CA LYS A 23 -8.53 3.56 -4.73
C LYS A 23 -8.04 2.37 -3.91
N LYS A 24 -6.76 2.42 -3.54
CA LYS A 24 -6.12 1.46 -2.64
C LYS A 24 -7.06 1.20 -1.45
N PRO A 25 -7.41 -0.06 -1.15
CA PRO A 25 -8.28 -0.32 -0.01
C PRO A 25 -7.61 0.24 1.24
N LYS A 26 -8.25 1.23 1.88
CA LYS A 26 -7.91 1.65 3.25
C LYS A 26 -8.38 0.54 4.18
N TYR A 27 -7.62 -0.55 4.23
CA TYR A 27 -7.81 -1.61 5.20
C TYR A 27 -7.30 -1.13 6.57
N LYS A 28 -8.06 -0.23 7.21
CA LYS A 28 -7.84 0.18 8.60
C LYS A 28 -8.40 -0.91 9.52
N ASN A 29 -7.60 -1.94 9.78
CA ASN A 29 -7.79 -2.75 10.98
C ASN A 29 -7.37 -1.91 12.19
N LYS A 30 -8.14 -1.88 13.28
CA LYS A 30 -7.77 -1.18 14.53
C LYS A 30 -6.38 -1.58 15.06
N LEU A 31 -5.93 -2.80 14.77
CA LEU A 31 -4.57 -3.29 15.07
C LEU A 31 -3.48 -2.63 14.20
N GLY A 32 -3.80 -2.33 12.94
CA GLY A 32 -2.89 -1.62 12.01
C GLY A 32 -2.58 -0.21 12.48
N ASP A 33 -3.56 0.49 13.08
CA ASP A 33 -3.34 1.81 13.67
C ASP A 33 -2.36 1.78 14.86
N SER A 34 -2.31 0.69 15.62
CA SER A 34 -1.34 0.51 16.73
C SER A 34 0.08 0.26 16.21
N LEU A 35 0.22 -0.64 15.23
CA LEU A 35 1.49 -0.95 14.56
C LEU A 35 2.05 0.25 13.81
N GLU A 36 1.20 1.04 13.17
CA GLU A 36 1.60 2.28 12.49
C GLU A 36 2.13 3.31 13.48
N LYS A 37 1.40 3.56 14.58
CA LYS A 37 1.88 4.46 15.64
C LYS A 37 3.20 3.97 16.25
N GLN A 38 3.36 2.66 16.44
CA GLN A 38 4.59 2.07 16.96
C GLN A 38 5.77 2.28 16.00
N LEU A 39 5.58 1.98 14.72
CA LEU A 39 6.58 2.20 13.68
C LEU A 39 6.99 3.68 13.59
N LEU A 40 6.01 4.58 13.60
CA LEU A 40 6.29 6.02 13.59
C LEU A 40 7.02 6.46 14.85
N ARG A 41 6.69 5.93 16.03
CA ARG A 41 7.42 6.23 17.26
C ARG A 41 8.87 5.76 17.19
N MET A 42 9.13 4.58 16.61
CA MET A 42 10.49 4.08 16.38
C MET A 42 11.28 4.94 15.39
N LEU A 43 10.60 5.57 14.43
CA LEU A 43 11.19 6.44 13.42
C LEU A 43 11.09 7.92 13.77
N HIS A 44 10.87 8.27 15.05
CA HIS A 44 10.77 9.67 15.51
C HIS A 44 9.73 10.52 14.76
N GLY A 45 8.66 9.88 14.27
CA GLY A 45 7.59 10.51 13.50
C GLY A 45 7.85 10.59 11.99
N ASP A 46 8.96 10.05 11.47
CA ASP A 46 9.26 10.08 10.05
C ASP A 46 8.38 9.12 9.25
N GLN A 47 7.24 9.64 8.79
CA GLN A 47 6.30 8.95 7.91
C GLN A 47 6.90 8.58 6.55
N LYS A 48 7.85 9.39 6.05
CA LYS A 48 8.47 9.16 4.73
C LYS A 48 9.42 7.97 4.81
N ALA A 49 10.21 7.86 5.87
CA ALA A 49 11.03 6.69 6.16
C ALA A 49 10.16 5.44 6.33
N ALA A 50 9.08 5.52 7.13
CA ALA A 50 8.17 4.41 7.34
C ALA A 50 7.59 3.87 6.02
N PHE A 51 7.14 4.77 5.14
CA PHE A 51 6.60 4.39 3.82
C PHE A 51 7.66 3.76 2.91
N ARG A 52 8.91 4.28 2.91
CA ARG A 52 10.01 3.70 2.13
C ARG A 52 10.31 2.28 2.57
N LEU A 53 10.38 2.02 3.88
CA LEU A 53 10.63 0.69 4.43
C LEU A 53 9.52 -0.29 4.07
N LEU A 54 8.26 0.09 4.28
CA LEU A 54 7.10 -0.74 3.90
C LEU A 54 7.08 -1.05 2.40
N ARG A 55 7.42 -0.07 1.56
CA ARG A 55 7.51 -0.27 0.11
C ARG A 55 8.63 -1.24 -0.26
N SER A 56 9.78 -1.14 0.40
CA SER A 56 10.91 -2.07 0.20
C SER A 56 10.51 -3.50 0.57
N VAL A 57 9.94 -3.71 1.76
CA VAL A 57 9.50 -5.04 2.20
C VAL A 57 8.40 -5.59 1.30
N LYS A 58 7.43 -4.77 0.87
CA LYS A 58 6.39 -5.18 -0.07
C LYS A 58 6.93 -5.59 -1.44
N LYS A 59 8.01 -4.95 -1.91
CA LYS A 59 8.69 -5.33 -3.16
C LYS A 59 9.34 -6.72 -3.03
N ASN A 60 9.94 -7.01 -1.88
CA ASN A 60 10.61 -8.28 -1.62
C ASN A 60 9.65 -9.44 -1.30
N TYR A 61 8.49 -9.13 -0.69
CA TYR A 61 7.51 -10.12 -0.24
C TYR A 61 6.09 -9.77 -0.70
N PRO A 62 5.78 -9.85 -2.00
CA PRO A 62 4.45 -9.52 -2.49
C PRO A 62 3.38 -10.47 -1.95
N GLY A 63 2.12 -10.02 -1.90
CA GLY A 63 0.97 -10.84 -1.53
C GLY A 63 0.74 -11.05 -0.02
N LYS A 64 1.57 -10.48 0.87
CA LYS A 64 1.35 -10.52 2.31
C LYS A 64 0.33 -9.48 2.78
N THR A 65 -0.20 -9.69 3.98
CA THR A 65 -1.18 -8.79 4.61
C THR A 65 -0.52 -7.49 5.09
N TYR A 66 -1.31 -6.43 5.23
CA TYR A 66 -0.83 -5.14 5.74
C TYR A 66 -0.13 -5.29 7.09
N ARG A 67 -0.73 -6.04 8.02
CA ARG A 67 -0.17 -6.33 9.35
C ARG A 67 1.23 -6.98 9.25
N TRP A 68 1.38 -7.99 8.40
CA TRP A 68 2.66 -8.69 8.22
C TRP A 68 3.77 -7.74 7.77
N TYR A 69 3.49 -6.78 6.87
CA TYR A 69 4.50 -5.81 6.46
C TYR A 69 4.97 -4.91 7.61
N TYR A 70 4.04 -4.46 8.46
CA TYR A 70 4.39 -3.62 9.61
C TYR A 70 5.18 -4.41 10.66
N GLU A 71 4.74 -5.62 10.99
CA GLU A 71 5.46 -6.51 11.90
C GLU A 71 6.87 -6.79 11.39
N LYS A 72 7.02 -7.04 10.08
CA LYS A 72 8.32 -7.31 9.47
C LYS A 72 9.25 -6.10 9.56
N VAL A 73 8.77 -4.90 9.22
CA VAL A 73 9.58 -3.67 9.31
C VAL A 73 9.98 -3.37 10.75
N ILE A 74 9.06 -3.51 11.71
CA ILE A 74 9.35 -3.31 13.13
C ILE A 74 10.42 -4.30 13.60
N TYR A 75 10.27 -5.58 13.28
CA TYR A 75 11.25 -6.60 13.60
C TYR A 75 12.64 -6.29 13.01
N ASP A 76 12.70 -5.84 11.76
CA ASP A 76 13.97 -5.49 11.12
C ASP A 76 14.64 -4.29 11.83
N ILE A 77 13.88 -3.25 12.21
CA ILE A 77 14.40 -2.11 12.99
C ILE A 77 14.88 -2.54 14.39
N GLU A 78 14.11 -3.38 15.08
CA GLU A 78 14.50 -3.89 16.41
C GLU A 78 15.73 -4.77 16.36
N LYS A 79 15.91 -5.51 15.26
CA LYS A 79 17.11 -6.30 15.02
C LYS A 79 18.31 -5.38 14.83
N ASP A 80 18.19 -4.36 13.98
CA ASP A 80 19.27 -3.41 13.71
C ASP A 80 19.65 -2.55 14.92
N ARG A 81 18.76 -2.40 15.92
CA ARG A 81 19.07 -1.72 17.20
C ARG A 81 19.76 -2.61 18.23
N ARG A 82 19.66 -3.93 18.08
CA ARG A 82 20.24 -4.90 19.03
C ARG A 82 21.68 -5.27 18.70
N TYR A 83 22.15 -4.95 17.50
CA TYR A 83 23.52 -5.13 17.04
C TYR A 83 24.19 -3.76 16.86
#